data_AF-A0A543PZ44-F1
#
_entry.id   AF-A0A543PZ44-F1
#
_cell.length_a   1.000
_cell.length_b   1.000
_cell.length_c   1.000
_cell.angle_alpha   90.00
_cell.angle_beta   90.00
_cell.angle_gamma   90.00
#
_symmetry.space_group_name_H-M   'P 1'
#
loop_
_entity.id
_entity.type
_entity.pdbx_description
1 polymer ?
#
loop_
_entity_poly.entity_id
_entity_poly.type
_entity_poly.pdbx_seq_one_letter_code
_entity_poly.pdbx_strand_id
1 'polypeptide(L)'
;MNRWMANIIGILLIGSVAAGAQASTDRASTPYPLTHNRTIVQMREHLHHEEIAQHRLEERIIRLKAQHDRAGVIRTTQQLRAKSADIVGLKSELNDAMNNGKEYQGKSH
;
A
#
# COMPACT_ATOMS: atom_id res chain seq x y z
N MET A 1 33.94 -20.11 -16.69
CA MET A 1 33.46 -20.82 -15.48
C MET A 1 34.57 -20.82 -14.44
N ASN A 2 34.75 -19.70 -13.71
CA ASN A 2 35.66 -19.62 -12.57
C ASN A 2 34.88 -19.10 -11.36
N ARG A 3 34.55 -20.05 -10.49
CA ARG A 3 34.16 -19.84 -9.09
C ARG A 3 35.42 -19.38 -8.35
N TRP A 4 35.27 -18.56 -7.31
CA TRP A 4 35.95 -18.63 -6.00
C TRP A 4 35.73 -17.30 -5.28
N MET A 5 34.59 -17.23 -4.59
CA MET A 5 34.34 -16.34 -3.46
C MET A 5 35.11 -16.91 -2.26
N ALA A 6 35.92 -16.09 -1.61
CA ALA A 6 36.51 -16.39 -0.30
C ALA A 6 36.23 -15.23 0.65
N ASN A 7 35.59 -15.58 1.76
CA ASN A 7 35.05 -14.74 2.81
C ASN A 7 35.95 -14.89 4.05
N ILE A 8 36.54 -13.83 4.60
CA ILE A 8 37.25 -13.87 5.90
C ILE A 8 37.04 -12.56 6.69
N ILE A 9 36.03 -12.61 7.57
CA ILE A 9 36.02 -12.30 9.01
C ILE A 9 37.09 -11.32 9.55
N GLY A 10 36.63 -10.23 10.18
CA GLY A 10 37.42 -9.39 11.08
C GLY A 10 36.56 -8.83 12.21
N ILE A 11 36.34 -9.64 13.26
CA ILE A 11 35.80 -9.17 14.55
C ILE A 11 36.95 -8.50 15.31
N LEU A 12 36.77 -7.24 15.71
CA LEU A 12 37.54 -6.64 16.79
C LEU A 12 36.57 -6.14 17.87
N LEU A 13 36.56 -6.85 19.00
CA LEU A 13 35.94 -6.49 20.26
C LEU A 13 36.93 -5.68 21.11
N ILE A 14 36.39 -5.06 22.19
CA ILE A 14 37.02 -4.46 23.39
C ILE A 14 37.01 -2.90 23.35
N GLY A 15 36.41 -2.16 24.30
CA GLY A 15 35.72 -2.55 25.54
C GLY A 15 35.08 -1.35 26.28
N SER A 16 33.96 -1.62 26.97
CA SER A 16 33.64 -1.38 28.40
C SER A 16 34.31 -0.19 29.15
N VAL A 17 33.70 0.64 30.01
CA VAL A 17 32.36 1.00 30.57
C VAL A 17 32.58 2.42 31.19
N ALA A 18 31.62 3.33 31.39
CA ALA A 18 30.81 3.42 32.62
C ALA A 18 30.02 4.75 32.67
N ALA A 19 28.82 4.64 33.25
CA ALA A 19 28.12 5.63 34.06
C ALA A 19 27.66 6.96 33.42
N GLY A 20 26.38 6.98 33.06
CA GLY A 20 25.58 8.18 32.90
C GLY A 20 24.11 7.83 33.05
N ALA A 21 23.69 7.44 34.25
CA ALA A 21 22.27 7.41 34.58
C ALA A 21 21.78 8.86 34.62
N GLN A 22 21.04 9.28 33.59
CA GLN A 22 20.19 10.46 33.69
C GLN A 22 18.79 10.05 33.28
N ALA A 23 17.97 9.89 34.31
CA ALA A 23 16.53 9.70 34.21
C ALA A 23 15.95 10.83 33.36
N SER A 24 15.21 10.45 32.32
CA SER A 24 13.98 11.09 31.84
C SER A 24 13.72 10.61 30.42
N THR A 25 13.01 9.50 30.31
CA THR A 25 11.97 9.46 29.28
C THR A 25 10.77 8.91 29.98
N ASP A 26 9.97 9.86 30.45
CA ASP A 26 8.52 9.81 30.37
C ASP A 26 8.08 8.68 29.44
N ARG A 27 7.18 7.86 29.94
CA ARG A 27 6.49 6.82 29.20
C ARG A 27 5.91 7.45 27.93
N ALA A 28 6.70 7.48 26.86
CA ALA A 28 6.26 7.93 25.56
C ALA A 28 5.28 6.86 25.13
N SER A 29 4.01 7.12 25.41
CA SER A 29 2.87 6.53 24.74
C SER A 29 3.29 6.28 23.30
N THR A 30 3.46 5.01 22.94
CA THR A 30 3.77 4.60 21.56
C THR A 30 2.87 5.43 20.65
N PRO A 31 3.41 6.25 19.74
CA PRO A 31 2.58 7.11 18.91
C PRO A 31 1.59 6.22 18.17
N TYR A 32 0.30 6.35 18.49
CA TYR A 32 -0.75 5.83 17.62
C TYR A 32 -0.42 6.28 16.20
N PRO A 33 -0.37 5.37 15.21
CA PRO A 33 0.37 5.64 13.99
C PRO A 33 -0.37 6.70 13.16
N LEU A 34 0.06 7.95 13.25
CA LEU A 34 -0.24 9.02 12.29
C LEU A 34 0.00 8.55 10.83
N THR A 35 0.86 7.55 10.65
CA THR A 35 1.12 6.85 9.40
C THR A 35 -0.06 5.98 8.91
N HIS A 36 -0.80 5.30 9.79
CA HIS A 36 -1.88 4.38 9.37
C HIS A 36 -3.11 5.13 8.81
N ASN A 37 -3.55 6.19 9.50
CA ASN A 37 -4.63 7.04 8.98
C ASN A 37 -4.22 7.73 7.67
N ARG A 38 -2.96 8.16 7.54
CA ARG A 38 -2.42 8.70 6.30
C ARG A 38 -2.44 7.67 5.17
N THR A 39 -2.12 6.41 5.46
CA THR A 39 -2.21 5.30 4.51
C THR A 39 -3.66 5.03 4.08
N ILE A 40 -4.63 5.00 5.01
CA ILE A 40 -6.06 4.82 4.66
C ILE A 40 -6.57 5.96 3.76
N VAL A 41 -6.18 7.20 4.05
CA VAL A 41 -6.54 8.36 3.22
C VAL A 41 -5.95 8.23 1.81
N GLN A 42 -4.68 7.84 1.69
CA GLN A 42 -4.03 7.59 0.40
C GLN A 42 -4.71 6.47 -0.40
N MET A 43 -5.09 5.37 0.28
CA MET A 43 -5.82 4.26 -0.37
C MET A 43 -7.21 4.70 -0.85
N ARG A 44 -7.91 5.56 -0.09
CA ARG A 44 -9.20 6.14 -0.52
C ARG A 44 -9.05 7.08 -1.71
N GLU A 45 -8.02 7.92 -1.70
CA GLU A 45 -7.73 8.83 -2.82
C GLU A 45 -7.39 8.04 -4.08
N HIS A 46 -6.55 7.01 -3.96
CA HIS A 46 -6.24 6.11 -5.07
C HIS A 46 -7.51 5.42 -5.59
N LEU A 47 -8.32 4.85 -4.71
CA LEU A 47 -9.59 4.23 -5.10
C LEU A 47 -10.50 5.21 -5.86
N HIS A 48 -10.62 6.44 -5.38
CA HIS A 48 -11.43 7.46 -6.04
C HIS A 48 -10.90 7.80 -7.46
N HIS A 49 -9.58 7.91 -7.62
CA HIS A 49 -8.98 8.10 -8.94
C HIS A 49 -9.27 6.94 -9.89
N GLU A 50 -9.22 5.71 -9.39
CA GLU A 50 -9.54 4.53 -10.20
C GLU A 50 -11.01 4.48 -10.60
N GLU A 51 -11.93 4.84 -9.71
CA GLU A 51 -13.37 4.94 -10.01
C GLU A 51 -13.66 6.00 -11.09
N ILE A 52 -12.98 7.16 -11.04
CA ILE A 52 -13.06 8.16 -12.12
C ILE A 52 -12.54 7.58 -13.44
N ALA A 53 -11.42 6.85 -13.42
CA ALA A 53 -10.86 6.24 -14.61
C ALA A 53 -11.81 5.17 -15.19
N GLN A 54 -12.47 4.38 -14.34
CA GLN A 54 -13.52 3.44 -14.75
C GLN A 54 -14.66 4.16 -15.46
N HIS A 55 -15.18 5.24 -14.86
CA HIS A 55 -16.28 6.00 -15.43
C HIS A 55 -15.93 6.57 -16.83
N ARG A 56 -14.71 7.09 -16.99
CA ARG A 56 -14.23 7.57 -18.30
C ARG A 56 -14.19 6.47 -19.37
N LEU A 57 -13.88 5.22 -18.98
CA LEU A 57 -13.91 4.08 -19.90
C LEU A 57 -15.35 3.73 -20.30
N GLU A 58 -16.30 3.79 -19.37
CA GLU A 58 -17.73 3.57 -19.64
C GLU A 58 -18.26 4.61 -20.65
N GLU A 59 -17.97 5.89 -20.42
CA GLU A 59 -18.35 6.95 -21.38
C GLU A 59 -17.69 6.75 -22.74
N ARG A 60 -16.43 6.33 -22.76
CA ARG A 60 -15.72 6.06 -24.02
C ARG A 60 -16.39 4.93 -24.79
N ILE A 61 -16.85 3.87 -24.12
CA ILE A 61 -17.62 2.80 -24.76
C ILE A 61 -18.90 3.34 -25.38
N ILE A 62 -19.62 4.23 -24.68
CA ILE A 62 -20.84 4.86 -25.22
C ILE A 62 -20.53 5.65 -26.50
N ARG A 63 -19.48 6.49 -26.49
CA ARG A 63 -19.06 7.26 -27.67
C ARG A 63 -18.64 6.36 -28.84
N LEU A 64 -17.88 5.30 -28.57
CA LEU A 64 -17.44 4.36 -29.61
C LEU A 64 -18.61 3.56 -30.20
N LYS A 65 -19.61 3.20 -29.38
CA LYS A 65 -20.86 2.60 -29.87
C LYS A 65 -21.61 3.55 -30.80
N ALA A 66 -21.71 4.84 -30.45
CA ALA A 66 -22.33 5.86 -31.29
C ALA A 66 -21.59 6.05 -32.63
N GLN A 67 -20.28 5.82 -32.65
CA GLN A 67 -19.44 5.87 -33.86
C GLN A 67 -19.41 4.55 -34.65
N HIS A 68 -20.13 3.51 -34.20
CA HIS A 68 -20.08 2.16 -34.75
C HIS A 68 -18.68 1.52 -34.77
N ASP A 69 -17.74 1.99 -33.93
CA ASP A 69 -16.40 1.41 -33.81
C ASP A 69 -16.41 0.17 -32.91
N ARG A 70 -16.71 -0.99 -33.52
CA ARG A 70 -16.77 -2.28 -32.82
C ARG A 70 -15.43 -2.70 -32.22
N ALA A 71 -14.31 -2.44 -32.90
CA ALA A 71 -12.98 -2.82 -32.42
C ALA A 71 -12.55 -1.96 -31.23
N GLY A 72 -12.87 -0.67 -31.26
CA GLY A 72 -12.70 0.25 -30.13
C GLY A 72 -13.52 -0.18 -28.91
N VAL A 73 -14.79 -0.56 -29.11
CA VAL A 73 -15.66 -1.02 -28.02
C VAL A 73 -15.09 -2.26 -27.33
N ILE A 74 -14.63 -3.26 -28.09
CA ILE A 74 -14.06 -4.49 -27.53
C ILE A 74 -12.82 -4.19 -26.69
N ARG A 75 -11.87 -3.42 -27.23
CA ARG A 75 -10.64 -3.04 -26.51
C ARG A 75 -10.94 -2.25 -25.24
N THR A 76 -11.83 -1.27 -25.32
CA THR A 76 -12.18 -0.43 -24.16
C THR A 76 -12.95 -1.21 -23.11
N THR A 77 -13.77 -2.19 -23.53
CA THR A 77 -14.49 -3.08 -22.60
C THR A 77 -13.54 -4.03 -21.87
N GLN A 78 -12.49 -4.52 -22.54
CA GLN A 78 -11.45 -5.31 -21.87
C GLN A 78 -10.69 -4.47 -20.83
N GLN A 79 -10.34 -3.23 -21.17
CA GLN A 79 -9.75 -2.28 -20.21
C GLN A 79 -10.67 -2.01 -19.02
N LEU A 80 -11.97 -1.84 -19.27
CA LEU A 80 -12.96 -1.63 -18.22
C LEU A 80 -13.01 -2.83 -17.25
N ARG A 81 -13.01 -4.06 -17.76
CA ARG A 81 -13.01 -5.27 -16.91
C ARG A 81 -11.78 -5.37 -16.03
N ALA A 82 -10.60 -5.11 -16.59
CA ALA A 82 -9.36 -5.09 -15.81
C ALA A 82 -9.43 -4.03 -14.70
N LYS A 83 -9.83 -2.80 -15.05
CA LYS A 83 -10.00 -1.70 -14.10
C LYS A 83 -10.99 -2.03 -12.98
N SER A 84 -12.13 -2.63 -13.31
CA SER A 84 -13.11 -3.04 -12.30
C SER A 84 -12.56 -4.11 -11.35
N ALA A 85 -11.75 -5.04 -11.83
CA ALA A 85 -11.08 -6.02 -10.97
C ALA A 85 -10.07 -5.35 -10.02
N ASP A 86 -9.28 -4.41 -10.52
CA ASP A 86 -8.33 -3.63 -9.69
C ASP A 86 -9.06 -2.84 -8.60
N ILE A 87 -10.19 -2.20 -8.93
CA ILE A 87 -11.03 -1.46 -7.98
C ILE A 87 -11.58 -2.37 -6.89
N VAL A 88 -12.01 -3.59 -7.24
CA VAL A 88 -12.47 -4.58 -6.25
C VAL A 88 -11.32 -4.97 -5.31
N GLY A 89 -10.11 -5.17 -5.84
CA GLY A 89 -8.91 -5.41 -5.05
C GLY A 89 -8.62 -4.26 -4.07
N LEU A 90 -8.57 -3.02 -4.56
CA LEU A 90 -8.34 -1.83 -3.74
C LEU A 90 -9.41 -1.64 -2.65
N LYS A 91 -10.69 -1.96 -2.94
CA LYS A 91 -11.77 -1.93 -1.94
C LYS A 91 -11.56 -2.96 -0.85
N SER A 92 -11.13 -4.17 -1.22
CA SER A 92 -10.78 -5.22 -0.25
C SER A 92 -9.63 -4.80 0.64
N GLU A 93 -8.52 -4.32 0.04
CA GLU A 93 -7.34 -3.87 0.78
C GLU A 93 -7.66 -2.70 1.72
N LEU A 94 -8.48 -1.74 1.28
CA LEU A 94 -8.92 -0.63 2.12
C LEU A 94 -9.78 -1.12 3.29
N ASN A 95 -10.69 -2.07 3.04
CA ASN A 95 -11.51 -2.67 4.08
C ASN A 95 -10.65 -3.42 5.11
N ASP A 96 -9.66 -4.19 4.65
CA ASP A 96 -8.72 -4.89 5.50
C ASP A 96 -7.86 -3.92 6.31
N ALA A 97 -7.38 -2.83 5.70
CA ALA A 97 -6.64 -1.78 6.40
C ALA A 97 -7.49 -1.13 7.51
N MET A 98 -8.77 -0.82 7.24
CA MET A 98 -9.69 -0.24 8.22
C MET A 98 -10.05 -1.22 9.36
N ASN A 99 -10.08 -2.53 9.08
CA ASN A 99 -10.45 -3.55 10.07
C ASN A 99 -9.24 -4.07 10.86
N ASN A 100 -8.09 -4.28 10.23
CA ASN A 100 -6.86 -4.77 10.88
C ASN A 100 -6.18 -3.68 11.72
N GLY A 101 -6.48 -2.39 11.49
CA GLY A 101 -6.17 -1.33 12.45
C GLY A 101 -6.78 -1.57 13.85
N LYS A 102 -7.82 -2.42 13.96
CA LYS A 102 -8.45 -2.79 15.25
C LYS A 102 -7.75 -3.95 15.96
N GLU A 103 -7.10 -4.89 15.26
CA GLU A 103 -6.40 -6.02 15.91
C GLU A 103 -5.20 -5.59 16.74
N TYR A 104 -4.54 -4.47 16.38
CA TYR A 104 -3.43 -3.93 17.17
C TYR A 104 -3.87 -3.24 18.47
N GLN A 105 -5.15 -2.84 18.60
CA GLN A 105 -5.69 -2.34 19.87
C GLN A 105 -6.03 -3.46 20.87
N GLY A 106 -6.33 -4.67 20.38
CA GLY A 106 -6.74 -5.81 21.22
C GLY A 106 -5.60 -6.61 21.86
N LYS A 107 -4.34 -6.39 21.47
CA LYS A 107 -3.16 -7.12 21.99
C LYS A 107 -2.25 -6.28 22.88
N SER A 108 -2.72 -5.11 23.32
CA SER A 108 -2.09 -4.36 24.43
C SER A 108 -2.73 -4.79 25.75
N HIS A 109 -2.41 -6.00 26.22
CA HIS A 109 -2.78 -6.48 27.55
C HIS A 109 -1.52 -6.92 28.28
#